data_AF-I2BDC5-F1
#
_entry.id   AF-I2BDC5-F1
#
_cell.length_a   1.000
_cell.length_b   1.000
_cell.length_c   1.000
_cell.angle_alpha   90.00
_cell.angle_beta   90.00
_cell.angle_gamma   90.00
#
_symmetry.space_group_name_H-M   'P 1'
#
loop_
_entity.id
_entity.type
_entity.pdbx_description
1 polymer ?
#
loop_
_entity_poly.entity_id
_entity_poly.type
_entity_poly.pdbx_seq_one_letter_code
_entity_poly.pdbx_strand_id
1 'polypeptide(L)'
;MQKATQLFNPQSEVNTITLVLEQMANDPAHSGWQFMRCLYDQFGYLPLATFEVWRALVQHPRALAMSLFKFEMSAEYLSRIENEFPILWEFFPIFEIKTAADRFKLFLSQKGAPEETQNLLVKSLYQRLGLVFPTYADEIEKWLSYGQFPPPIPEFFIREWYQELLREHSEARWPEYGSKRLHSWMTSQKNPVISINPDAEYRYSVAWLPVFAAAVASGNTSFEAVFDRKPGAVFFLRQVRDFDSRWFKAIFQCSLLRYFAQK
;
A
#
# COMPACT_ATOMS: atom_id res chain seq x y z
N MET A 1 -12.68 -5.51 21.26
CA MET A 1 -11.29 -5.97 21.08
C MET A 1 -10.74 -6.65 22.33
N GLN A 2 -10.76 -6.02 23.50
CA GLN A 2 -10.26 -6.63 24.77
C GLN A 2 -10.80 -8.04 25.06
N LYS A 3 -12.11 -8.29 24.89
CA LYS A 3 -12.69 -9.63 25.07
C LYS A 3 -12.19 -10.62 24.00
N ALA A 4 -12.00 -10.16 22.76
CA ALA A 4 -11.50 -11.01 21.67
C ALA A 4 -10.05 -11.42 21.88
N THR A 5 -9.21 -10.52 22.43
CA THR A 5 -7.83 -10.85 22.80
C THR A 5 -7.75 -11.82 23.97
N GLN A 6 -8.68 -11.74 24.95
CA GLN A 6 -8.76 -12.70 26.05
C GLN A 6 -9.23 -14.09 25.61
N LEU A 7 -10.11 -14.14 24.60
CA LEU A 7 -10.65 -15.39 24.04
C LEU A 7 -9.83 -15.92 22.86
N PHE A 8 -8.67 -15.30 22.58
CA PHE A 8 -7.81 -15.75 21.49
C PHE A 8 -7.20 -17.12 21.83
N ASN A 9 -7.43 -18.09 20.94
CA ASN A 9 -6.82 -19.41 21.02
C ASN A 9 -6.07 -19.66 19.69
N PRO A 10 -4.74 -19.81 19.71
CA PRO A 10 -3.94 -20.06 18.51
C PRO A 10 -4.34 -21.33 17.74
N GLN A 11 -4.95 -22.30 18.42
CA GLN A 11 -5.36 -23.60 17.85
C GLN A 11 -6.83 -23.60 17.37
N SER A 12 -7.56 -22.51 17.57
CA SER A 12 -8.95 -22.38 17.13
C SER A 12 -9.01 -22.08 15.63
N GLU A 13 -9.89 -22.75 14.89
CA GLU A 13 -10.16 -22.44 13.49
C GLU A 13 -10.69 -21.01 13.30
N VAL A 14 -11.44 -20.50 14.28
CA VAL A 14 -11.97 -19.14 14.27
C VAL A 14 -11.06 -18.23 15.08
N ASN A 15 -10.48 -17.24 14.40
CA ASN A 15 -9.77 -16.15 15.06
C ASN A 15 -10.77 -15.04 15.46
N THR A 16 -11.13 -15.01 16.74
CA THR A 16 -12.05 -14.01 17.32
C THR A 16 -11.56 -12.57 17.10
N ILE A 17 -10.24 -12.34 17.00
CA ILE A 17 -9.67 -11.02 16.72
C ILE A 17 -10.06 -10.58 15.31
N THR A 18 -9.92 -11.46 14.32
CA THR A 18 -10.28 -11.18 12.92
C THR A 18 -11.75 -10.81 12.76
N LEU A 19 -12.66 -11.49 13.48
CA LEU A 19 -14.09 -11.15 13.46
C LEU A 19 -14.35 -9.73 13.99
N VAL A 20 -13.67 -9.33 15.07
CA VAL A 20 -13.80 -7.98 15.62
C VAL A 20 -13.13 -6.94 14.70
N LEU A 21 -12.03 -7.29 14.02
CA LEU A 21 -11.40 -6.41 13.04
C LEU A 21 -12.33 -6.12 11.85
N GLU A 22 -13.10 -7.10 11.38
CA GLU A 22 -14.09 -6.88 10.32
C GLU A 22 -15.19 -5.91 10.79
N GLN A 23 -15.67 -6.04 12.02
CA GLN A 23 -16.62 -5.08 12.62
C GLN A 23 -16.00 -3.69 12.73
N MET A 24 -14.76 -3.59 13.21
CA MET A 24 -14.02 -2.34 13.33
C MET A 24 -13.77 -1.65 12.00
N ALA A 25 -13.52 -2.40 10.93
CA ALA A 25 -13.34 -1.86 9.59
C ALA A 25 -14.62 -1.20 9.05
N ASN A 26 -15.78 -1.66 9.49
CA ASN A 26 -17.10 -1.15 9.10
C ASN A 26 -17.61 -0.04 10.03
N ASP A 27 -17.13 0.02 11.28
CA ASP A 27 -17.53 0.99 12.29
C ASP A 27 -16.33 1.78 12.86
N PRO A 28 -16.09 3.02 12.37
CA PRO A 28 -15.04 3.90 12.90
C PRO A 28 -15.26 4.32 14.36
N ALA A 29 -16.46 4.17 14.91
CA ALA A 29 -16.80 4.45 16.31
C ALA A 29 -16.59 3.24 17.23
N HIS A 30 -16.27 2.07 16.68
CA HIS A 30 -16.11 0.85 17.45
C HIS A 30 -15.03 1.01 18.54
N SER A 31 -15.36 0.65 19.79
CA SER A 31 -14.50 0.83 20.97
C SER A 31 -13.15 0.11 20.88
N GLY A 32 -13.04 -0.89 19.99
CA GLY A 32 -11.79 -1.56 19.66
C GLY A 32 -10.70 -0.62 19.15
N TRP A 33 -11.04 0.49 18.48
CA TRP A 33 -10.06 1.49 18.05
C TRP A 33 -9.42 2.20 19.24
N GLN A 34 -10.22 2.55 20.26
CA GLN A 34 -9.70 3.14 21.50
C GLN A 34 -8.76 2.16 22.22
N PHE A 35 -9.11 0.87 22.26
CA PHE A 35 -8.23 -0.16 22.82
C PHE A 35 -6.88 -0.22 22.09
N MET A 36 -6.89 -0.23 20.75
CA MET A 36 -5.64 -0.27 19.96
C MET A 36 -4.80 1.00 20.15
N ARG A 37 -5.44 2.17 20.28
CA ARG A 37 -4.76 3.43 20.57
C ARG A 37 -4.12 3.41 21.97
N CYS A 38 -4.86 2.99 23.00
CA CYS A 38 -4.29 2.82 24.34
C CYS A 38 -3.10 1.84 24.35
N LEU A 39 -3.21 0.72 23.61
CA LEU A 39 -2.12 -0.24 23.48
C LEU A 39 -0.89 0.38 22.81
N TYR A 40 -1.10 1.15 21.74
CA TYR A 40 -0.03 1.86 21.02
C TYR A 40 0.67 2.89 21.91
N ASP A 41 -0.10 3.70 22.64
CA ASP A 41 0.42 4.81 23.45
C ASP A 41 1.12 4.30 24.72
N GLN A 42 0.54 3.31 25.41
CA GLN A 42 1.04 2.83 26.70
C GLN A 42 2.18 1.81 26.56
N PHE A 43 2.22 1.05 25.45
CA PHE A 43 3.22 0.00 25.22
C PHE A 43 4.05 0.27 23.96
N GLY A 44 4.12 1.53 23.54
CA GLY A 44 4.83 1.94 22.33
C GLY A 44 6.32 1.62 22.34
N TYR A 45 6.92 1.32 23.49
CA TYR A 45 8.31 0.89 23.61
C TYR A 45 8.56 -0.59 23.23
N LEU A 46 7.51 -1.41 23.14
CA LEU A 46 7.60 -2.81 22.69
C LEU A 46 7.34 -2.91 21.19
N PRO A 47 7.93 -3.88 20.48
CA PRO A 47 7.54 -4.16 19.10
C PRO A 47 6.03 -4.45 19.01
N LEU A 48 5.33 -3.87 18.04
CA LEU A 48 3.92 -4.14 17.73
C LEU A 48 3.66 -5.63 17.52
N ALA A 49 4.61 -6.35 16.92
CA ALA A 49 4.54 -7.79 16.72
C ALA A 49 4.42 -8.60 18.04
N THR A 50 4.72 -8.00 19.20
CA THR A 50 4.48 -8.59 20.53
C THR A 50 3.00 -8.84 20.78
N PHE A 51 2.10 -8.03 20.20
CA PHE A 51 0.67 -8.15 20.41
C PHE A 51 -0.02 -8.74 19.18
N GLU A 52 -0.76 -9.83 19.39
CA GLU A 52 -1.45 -10.56 18.33
C GLU A 52 -2.47 -9.69 17.56
N VAL A 53 -3.05 -8.67 18.22
CA VAL A 53 -3.98 -7.74 17.56
C VAL A 53 -3.34 -6.98 16.40
N TRP A 54 -2.06 -6.60 16.50
CA TRP A 54 -1.35 -5.93 15.42
C TRP A 54 -1.00 -6.89 14.30
N ARG A 55 -0.61 -8.13 14.64
CA ARG A 55 -0.36 -9.20 13.65
C ARG A 55 -1.63 -9.54 12.86
N ALA A 56 -2.78 -9.60 13.53
CA ALA A 56 -4.07 -9.80 12.90
C ALA A 56 -4.50 -8.59 12.06
N LEU A 57 -4.25 -7.36 12.53
CA LEU A 57 -4.57 -6.13 11.79
C LEU A 57 -3.87 -6.09 10.43
N VAL A 58 -2.56 -6.37 10.39
CA VAL A 58 -1.78 -6.31 9.14
C VAL A 58 -2.19 -7.36 8.11
N GLN A 59 -2.86 -8.42 8.56
CA GLN A 59 -3.44 -9.46 7.70
C GLN A 59 -4.87 -9.15 7.24
N HIS A 60 -5.45 -8.02 7.69
CA HIS A 60 -6.84 -7.65 7.43
C HIS A 60 -6.91 -6.30 6.67
N PRO A 61 -6.85 -6.28 5.33
CA PRO A 61 -6.71 -5.06 4.54
C PRO A 61 -7.74 -3.97 4.87
N ARG A 62 -9.02 -4.32 5.00
CA ARG A 62 -10.09 -3.36 5.33
C ARG A 62 -9.88 -2.66 6.68
N ALA A 63 -9.42 -3.42 7.68
CA ALA A 63 -9.19 -2.91 9.02
C ALA A 63 -7.89 -2.10 9.07
N LEU A 64 -6.83 -2.57 8.39
CA LEU A 64 -5.59 -1.81 8.23
C LEU A 64 -5.83 -0.48 7.50
N ALA A 65 -6.68 -0.45 6.46
CA ALA A 65 -7.06 0.79 5.79
C ALA A 65 -7.78 1.76 6.74
N MET A 66 -8.76 1.27 7.52
CA MET A 66 -9.44 2.08 8.52
C MET A 66 -8.49 2.58 9.63
N SER A 67 -7.51 1.77 10.03
CA SER A 67 -6.55 2.17 11.06
C SER A 67 -5.68 3.35 10.61
N LEU A 68 -5.40 3.50 9.31
CA LEU A 68 -4.72 4.69 8.78
C LEU A 68 -5.42 5.99 9.19
N PHE A 69 -6.75 6.04 9.07
CA PHE A 69 -7.55 7.21 9.47
C PHE A 69 -7.65 7.33 10.99
N LYS A 70 -7.85 6.20 11.68
CA LYS A 70 -7.96 6.17 13.14
C LYS A 70 -6.68 6.55 13.86
N PHE A 71 -5.52 6.41 13.21
CA PHE A 71 -4.20 6.87 13.67
C PHE A 71 -3.74 8.14 12.92
N GLU A 72 -4.66 8.85 12.27
CA GLU A 72 -4.44 10.18 11.67
C GLU A 72 -3.30 10.22 10.64
N MET A 73 -3.00 9.08 10.03
CA MET A 73 -1.89 8.88 9.09
C MET A 73 -0.60 9.53 9.61
N SER A 74 -0.31 9.39 10.91
CA SER A 74 0.91 9.96 11.48
C SER A 74 2.15 9.26 10.91
N ALA A 75 3.22 10.01 10.71
CA ALA A 75 4.46 9.49 10.14
C ALA A 75 5.06 8.38 11.01
N GLU A 76 4.95 8.53 12.33
CA GLU A 76 5.42 7.55 13.31
C GLU A 76 4.66 6.23 13.17
N TYR A 77 3.33 6.29 13.07
CA TYR A 77 2.49 5.10 12.94
C TYR A 77 2.76 4.37 11.62
N LEU A 78 2.75 5.12 10.50
CA LEU A 78 2.96 4.57 9.16
C LEU A 78 4.34 3.92 9.02
N SER A 79 5.40 4.62 9.44
CA SER A 79 6.77 4.10 9.38
C SER A 79 6.93 2.87 10.27
N ARG A 80 6.29 2.87 11.45
CA ARG A 80 6.39 1.75 12.38
C ARG A 80 5.72 0.49 11.85
N ILE A 81 4.54 0.61 11.25
CA ILE A 81 3.86 -0.51 10.60
C ILE A 81 4.74 -1.10 9.48
N GLU A 82 5.32 -0.25 8.64
CA GLU A 82 6.22 -0.74 7.58
C GLU A 82 7.50 -1.37 8.16
N ASN A 83 8.12 -0.79 9.17
CA ASN A 83 9.38 -1.30 9.72
C ASN A 83 9.22 -2.61 10.48
N GLU A 84 8.09 -2.82 11.16
CA GLU A 84 7.90 -3.97 12.04
C GLU A 84 7.17 -5.15 11.38
N PHE A 85 6.47 -4.91 10.26
CA PHE A 85 5.73 -5.95 9.53
C PHE A 85 6.19 -6.06 8.08
N PRO A 86 6.06 -7.25 7.46
CA PRO A 86 6.37 -7.45 6.05
C PRO A 86 5.27 -6.88 5.15
N ILE A 87 5.05 -5.57 5.21
CA ILE A 87 4.13 -4.82 4.35
C ILE A 87 4.92 -4.08 3.28
N LEU A 88 4.43 -4.11 2.04
CA LEU A 88 4.85 -3.16 1.02
C LEU A 88 3.60 -2.37 0.62
N TRP A 89 3.60 -1.07 0.91
CA TRP A 89 2.41 -0.24 0.70
C TRP A 89 1.99 -0.15 -0.77
N GLU A 90 2.92 -0.38 -1.69
CA GLU A 90 2.65 -0.41 -3.13
C GLU A 90 1.96 -1.70 -3.60
N PHE A 91 1.82 -2.71 -2.73
CA PHE A 91 0.91 -3.84 -2.96
C PHE A 91 -0.42 -3.69 -2.21
N PHE A 92 -0.57 -2.67 -1.38
CA PHE A 92 -1.78 -2.51 -0.58
C PHE A 92 -2.97 -2.16 -1.49
N PRO A 93 -4.14 -2.83 -1.35
CA PRO A 93 -5.29 -2.54 -2.19
C PRO A 93 -5.79 -1.11 -1.97
N ILE A 94 -5.56 -0.25 -2.95
CA ILE A 94 -5.82 1.20 -2.80
C ILE A 94 -7.30 1.54 -2.67
N PHE A 95 -8.19 0.71 -3.23
CA PHE A 95 -9.64 0.86 -3.04
C PHE A 95 -10.06 0.67 -1.59
N GLU A 96 -9.28 -0.05 -0.77
CA GLU A 96 -9.56 -0.17 0.67
C GLU A 96 -9.31 1.14 1.39
N ILE A 97 -8.27 1.89 1.00
CA ILE A 97 -8.00 3.23 1.52
C ILE A 97 -9.15 4.18 1.17
N LYS A 98 -9.64 4.13 -0.07
CA LYS A 98 -10.78 4.94 -0.52
C LYS A 98 -12.07 4.60 0.25
N THR A 99 -12.39 3.31 0.34
CA THR A 99 -13.57 2.81 1.06
C THR A 99 -13.52 3.18 2.55
N ALA A 100 -12.34 3.07 3.18
CA ALA A 100 -12.15 3.48 4.56
C ALA A 100 -12.33 4.99 4.75
N ALA A 101 -11.88 5.81 3.80
CA ALA A 101 -12.10 7.26 3.83
C ALA A 101 -13.58 7.62 3.75
N ASP A 102 -14.34 7.00 2.86
CA ASP A 102 -15.78 7.25 2.71
C ASP A 102 -16.54 6.94 4.02
N ARG A 103 -16.20 5.81 4.66
CA ARG A 103 -16.73 5.44 5.97
C ARG A 103 -16.31 6.42 7.06
N PHE A 104 -15.07 6.89 7.02
CA PHE A 104 -14.56 7.87 7.98
C PHE A 104 -15.26 9.22 7.83
N LYS A 105 -15.51 9.69 6.60
CA LYS A 105 -16.32 10.89 6.32
C LYS A 105 -17.74 10.74 6.87
N LEU A 106 -18.40 9.61 6.61
CA LEU A 106 -19.73 9.33 7.15
C LEU A 106 -19.74 9.38 8.68
N PHE A 107 -18.73 8.81 9.33
CA PHE A 107 -18.57 8.89 10.79
C PHE A 107 -18.42 10.35 11.27
N LEU A 108 -17.63 11.17 10.59
CA LEU A 108 -17.48 12.59 10.94
C LEU A 108 -18.79 13.38 10.74
N SER A 109 -19.52 13.09 9.66
CA SER A 109 -20.85 13.66 9.41
C SER A 109 -21.82 13.35 10.55
N GLN A 110 -21.86 12.10 11.02
CA GLN A 110 -22.68 11.68 12.16
C GLN A 110 -22.25 12.37 13.48
N LYS A 111 -21.00 12.83 13.59
CA LYS A 111 -20.50 13.63 14.71
C LYS A 111 -20.74 15.15 14.55
N GLY A 112 -21.42 15.56 13.47
CA GLY A 112 -21.79 16.96 13.23
C GLY A 112 -20.74 17.77 12.47
N ALA A 113 -19.70 17.13 11.91
CA ALA A 113 -18.71 17.85 11.09
C ALA A 113 -19.31 18.28 9.74
N PRO A 114 -19.15 19.55 9.31
CA PRO A 114 -19.54 20.00 7.98
C PRO A 114 -18.77 19.27 6.86
N GLU A 115 -19.39 19.10 5.69
CA GLU A 115 -18.78 18.39 4.55
C GLU A 115 -17.43 18.98 4.14
N GLU A 116 -17.30 20.32 4.12
CA GLU A 116 -16.05 21.01 3.83
C GLU A 116 -14.93 20.59 4.79
N THR A 117 -15.22 20.53 6.10
CA THR A 117 -14.27 20.11 7.12
C THR A 117 -13.86 18.64 6.95
N GLN A 118 -14.83 17.77 6.60
CA GLN A 118 -14.55 16.36 6.32
C GLN A 118 -13.59 16.20 5.13
N ASN A 119 -13.86 16.93 4.05
CA ASN A 119 -13.06 16.89 2.83
C ASN A 119 -11.65 17.45 3.06
N LEU A 120 -11.52 18.57 3.78
CA LEU A 120 -10.22 19.14 4.15
C LEU A 120 -9.41 18.18 5.03
N LEU A 121 -10.05 17.56 6.03
CA LEU A 121 -9.38 16.60 6.91
C LEU A 121 -8.89 15.38 6.12
N VAL A 122 -9.75 14.72 5.35
CA VAL A 122 -9.37 13.54 4.57
C VAL A 122 -8.28 13.88 3.54
N LYS A 123 -8.37 15.03 2.88
CA LYS A 123 -7.30 15.50 1.99
C LYS A 123 -5.97 15.63 2.73
N SER A 124 -5.96 16.27 3.90
CA SER A 124 -4.74 16.42 4.70
C SER A 124 -4.15 15.06 5.13
N LEU A 125 -5.01 14.06 5.39
CA LEU A 125 -4.57 12.71 5.72
C LEU A 125 -3.89 12.06 4.51
N TYR A 126 -4.48 12.16 3.31
CA TYR A 126 -3.83 11.68 2.08
C TYR A 126 -2.50 12.37 1.80
N GLN A 127 -2.39 13.67 2.06
CA GLN A 127 -1.13 14.39 1.96
C GLN A 127 -0.07 13.82 2.92
N ARG A 128 -0.43 13.53 4.17
CA ARG A 128 0.48 12.85 5.12
C ARG A 128 0.91 11.47 4.62
N LEU A 129 -0.02 10.70 4.06
CA LEU A 129 0.32 9.41 3.45
C LEU A 129 1.35 9.56 2.32
N GLY A 130 1.14 10.53 1.43
CA GLY A 130 2.07 10.85 0.33
C GLY A 130 3.43 11.38 0.78
N LEU A 131 3.49 12.08 1.93
CA LEU A 131 4.75 12.52 2.52
C LEU A 131 5.60 11.35 3.03
N VAL A 132 4.97 10.33 3.61
CA VAL A 132 5.67 9.14 4.13
C VAL A 132 5.96 8.14 3.02
N PHE A 133 5.01 7.91 2.12
CA PHE A 133 5.13 7.02 0.97
C PHE A 133 4.96 7.82 -0.32
N PRO A 134 6.05 8.28 -0.96
CA PRO A 134 6.00 9.15 -2.14
C PRO A 134 5.20 8.58 -3.31
N THR A 135 5.02 7.27 -3.38
CA THR A 135 4.15 6.58 -4.34
C THR A 135 2.69 7.05 -4.22
N TYR A 136 2.22 7.42 -3.03
CA TYR A 136 0.85 7.95 -2.80
C TYR A 136 0.70 9.46 -3.01
N ALA A 137 1.78 10.19 -3.31
CA ALA A 137 1.74 11.63 -3.56
C ALA A 137 1.22 11.99 -4.97
N ASP A 138 1.18 13.27 -5.29
CA ASP A 138 0.90 13.82 -6.61
C ASP A 138 -0.40 13.29 -7.24
N GLU A 139 -0.31 12.52 -8.33
CA GLU A 139 -1.47 12.07 -9.08
C GLU A 139 -2.32 11.05 -8.31
N ILE A 140 -1.71 10.24 -7.43
CA ILE A 140 -2.46 9.32 -6.59
C ILE A 140 -3.21 10.09 -5.49
N GLU A 141 -2.60 11.11 -4.87
CA GLU A 141 -3.28 11.98 -3.91
C GLU A 141 -4.47 12.70 -4.55
N LYS A 142 -4.28 13.24 -5.77
CA LYS A 142 -5.35 13.89 -6.54
C LYS A 142 -6.48 12.92 -6.87
N TRP A 143 -6.16 11.70 -7.29
CA TRP A 143 -7.17 10.67 -7.56
C TRP A 143 -7.93 10.26 -6.29
N LEU A 144 -7.23 10.08 -5.17
CA LEU A 144 -7.85 9.77 -3.88
C LEU A 144 -8.77 10.90 -3.40
N SER A 145 -8.33 12.16 -3.55
CA SER A 145 -9.05 13.33 -3.05
C SER A 145 -10.23 13.74 -3.92
N TYR A 146 -10.09 13.65 -5.25
CA TYR A 146 -11.01 14.23 -6.21
C TYR A 146 -11.59 13.24 -7.22
N GLY A 147 -11.08 12.00 -7.26
CA GLY A 147 -11.46 11.02 -8.29
C GLY A 147 -11.01 11.41 -9.70
N GLN A 148 -10.13 12.41 -9.84
CA GLN A 148 -9.65 12.89 -11.13
C GLN A 148 -8.50 12.00 -11.62
N PHE A 149 -8.52 11.68 -12.92
CA PHE A 149 -7.42 11.02 -13.59
C PHE A 149 -6.50 12.07 -14.22
N PRO A 150 -5.17 11.97 -14.07
CA PRO A 150 -4.27 12.78 -14.87
C PRO A 150 -4.45 12.47 -16.36
N PRO A 151 -4.02 13.41 -17.23
CA PRO A 151 -3.85 13.09 -18.63
C PRO A 151 -2.91 11.87 -18.79
N PRO A 152 -3.17 10.99 -19.77
CA PRO A 152 -2.31 9.84 -19.99
C PRO A 152 -0.89 10.31 -20.31
N ILE A 153 0.09 9.83 -19.54
CA ILE A 153 1.50 10.14 -19.76
C ILE A 153 1.92 9.53 -21.12
N PRO A 154 2.42 10.32 -22.09
CA PRO A 154 2.89 9.78 -23.36
C PRO A 154 4.05 8.77 -23.20
N GLU A 155 4.07 7.75 -24.06
CA GLU A 155 5.07 6.68 -24.00
C GLU A 155 6.52 7.17 -24.15
N PHE A 156 6.72 8.32 -24.81
CA PHE A 156 8.03 8.96 -24.96
C PHE A 156 8.67 9.32 -23.60
N PHE A 157 7.89 9.85 -22.66
CA PHE A 157 8.41 10.18 -21.32
C PHE A 157 8.85 8.95 -20.54
N ILE A 158 8.14 7.83 -20.71
CA ILE A 158 8.51 6.55 -20.07
C ILE A 158 9.87 6.08 -20.60
N ARG A 159 10.12 6.24 -21.90
CA ARG A 159 11.42 5.92 -22.51
C ARG A 159 12.53 6.83 -21.99
N GLU A 160 12.28 8.14 -21.88
CA GLU A 160 13.26 9.08 -21.32
C GLU A 160 13.59 8.74 -19.86
N TRP A 161 12.60 8.49 -19.01
CA TRP A 161 12.82 8.09 -17.63
C TRP A 161 13.59 6.78 -17.51
N TYR A 162 13.34 5.83 -18.42
CA TYR A 162 14.09 4.57 -18.43
C TYR A 162 15.54 4.78 -18.86
N GLN A 163 15.80 5.64 -19.85
CA GLN A 163 17.17 6.00 -20.23
C GLN A 163 17.91 6.72 -19.11
N GLU A 164 17.22 7.59 -18.35
CA GLU A 164 17.80 8.24 -17.18
C GLU A 164 18.19 7.22 -16.11
N LEU A 165 17.30 6.27 -15.79
CA LEU A 165 17.60 5.18 -14.87
C LEU A 165 18.86 4.41 -15.29
N LEU A 166 19.00 4.09 -16.58
CA LEU A 166 20.20 3.40 -17.09
C LEU A 166 21.47 4.25 -16.97
N ARG A 167 21.36 5.57 -17.18
CA ARG A 167 22.48 6.50 -17.07
C ARG A 167 22.96 6.65 -15.63
N GLU A 168 22.03 6.91 -14.71
CA GLU A 168 22.33 7.11 -13.29
C GLU A 168 22.92 5.83 -12.64
N HIS A 169 22.49 4.65 -13.08
CA HIS A 169 22.88 3.36 -12.49
C HIS A 169 23.75 2.48 -13.41
N SER A 170 24.52 3.10 -14.31
CA SER A 170 25.37 2.40 -15.28
C SER A 170 26.39 1.46 -14.65
N GLU A 171 27.00 1.86 -13.53
CA GLU A 171 28.01 1.09 -12.79
C GLU A 171 27.45 0.40 -11.53
N ALA A 172 26.15 0.54 -11.26
CA ALA A 172 25.54 0.02 -10.04
C ALA A 172 25.30 -1.49 -10.14
N ARG A 173 25.27 -2.17 -8.98
CA ARG A 173 24.78 -3.54 -8.89
C ARG A 173 23.26 -3.54 -8.72
N TRP A 174 22.55 -3.99 -9.74
CA TRP A 174 21.09 -4.02 -9.76
C TRP A 174 20.55 -5.15 -8.87
N PRO A 175 19.48 -4.92 -8.10
CA PRO A 175 18.80 -5.97 -7.36
C PRO A 175 17.95 -6.82 -8.31
N GLU A 176 18.12 -8.14 -8.25
CA GLU A 176 17.53 -9.09 -9.21
C GLU A 176 16.41 -9.96 -8.62
N TYR A 177 15.96 -9.66 -7.40
CA TYR A 177 14.93 -10.45 -6.74
C TYR A 177 13.65 -10.45 -7.56
N GLY A 178 13.17 -11.65 -7.94
CA GLY A 178 11.96 -11.81 -8.76
C GLY A 178 12.15 -11.66 -10.27
N SER A 179 13.36 -11.35 -10.78
CA SER A 179 13.61 -11.02 -12.20
C SER A 179 12.93 -11.98 -13.18
N LYS A 180 13.26 -13.28 -13.12
CA LYS A 180 12.68 -14.30 -14.02
C LYS A 180 11.15 -14.43 -13.90
N ARG A 181 10.61 -14.26 -12.69
CA ARG A 181 9.17 -14.41 -12.43
C ARG A 181 8.40 -13.19 -12.95
N LEU A 182 8.93 -11.99 -12.74
CA LEU A 182 8.40 -10.75 -13.31
C LEU A 182 8.45 -10.76 -14.84
N HIS A 183 9.53 -11.28 -15.43
CA HIS A 183 9.62 -11.51 -16.87
C HIS A 183 8.50 -12.41 -17.39
N SER A 184 8.34 -13.59 -16.80
CA SER A 184 7.27 -14.52 -17.19
C SER A 184 5.88 -13.90 -17.04
N TRP A 185 5.66 -13.13 -15.98
CA TRP A 185 4.39 -12.42 -15.78
C TRP A 185 4.16 -11.32 -16.82
N MET A 186 5.14 -10.46 -17.09
CA MET A 186 5.04 -9.39 -18.08
C MET A 186 4.82 -9.93 -19.50
N THR A 187 5.56 -10.97 -19.89
CA THR A 187 5.42 -11.61 -21.22
C THR A 187 4.09 -12.33 -21.39
N SER A 188 3.43 -12.74 -20.30
CA SER A 188 2.08 -13.31 -20.36
C SER A 188 0.97 -12.26 -20.56
N GLN A 189 1.27 -10.96 -20.40
CA GLN A 189 0.28 -9.89 -20.55
C GLN A 189 -0.04 -9.64 -22.03
N LYS A 190 -1.31 -9.76 -22.42
CA LYS A 190 -1.74 -9.51 -23.80
C LYS A 190 -1.64 -8.05 -24.21
N ASN A 191 -2.04 -7.15 -23.31
CA ASN A 191 -2.03 -5.69 -23.49
C ASN A 191 -1.39 -5.04 -22.26
N PRO A 192 -0.04 -4.96 -22.19
CA PRO A 192 0.63 -4.36 -21.05
C PRO A 192 0.25 -2.87 -20.94
N VAL A 193 0.01 -2.39 -19.71
CA VAL A 193 -0.34 -0.98 -19.48
C VAL A 193 0.79 -0.03 -19.82
N ILE A 194 2.04 -0.49 -19.84
CA ILE A 194 3.24 0.29 -20.15
C ILE A 194 4.20 -0.59 -20.96
N SER A 195 4.88 -0.01 -21.96
CA SER A 195 5.84 -0.69 -22.83
C SER A 195 7.28 -0.38 -22.37
N ILE A 196 7.74 -1.08 -21.33
CA ILE A 196 9.15 -1.10 -20.92
C ILE A 196 9.74 -2.45 -21.34
N ASN A 197 10.78 -2.41 -22.18
CA ASN A 197 11.49 -3.59 -22.66
C ASN A 197 12.96 -3.52 -22.24
N PRO A 198 13.31 -4.08 -21.06
CA PRO A 198 14.70 -4.15 -20.65
C PRO A 198 15.48 -5.10 -21.56
N ASP A 199 16.67 -4.67 -21.94
CA ASP A 199 17.64 -5.34 -22.81
C ASP A 199 18.48 -6.40 -22.09
N ALA A 200 18.46 -6.44 -20.76
CA ALA A 200 19.23 -7.39 -19.96
C ALA A 200 18.43 -7.94 -18.76
N GLU A 201 18.61 -9.24 -18.47
CA GLU A 201 17.84 -9.95 -17.44
C GLU A 201 17.99 -9.36 -16.03
N TYR A 202 19.17 -8.84 -15.70
CA TYR A 202 19.44 -8.25 -14.38
C TYR A 202 18.64 -6.95 -14.13
N ARG A 203 18.05 -6.35 -15.17
CA ARG A 203 17.25 -5.11 -15.09
C ARG A 203 15.75 -5.37 -14.87
N TYR A 204 15.28 -6.60 -15.08
CA TYR A 204 13.85 -6.94 -15.05
C TYR A 204 13.17 -6.60 -13.73
N SER A 205 13.83 -6.86 -12.59
CA SER A 205 13.26 -6.58 -11.28
C SER A 205 12.95 -5.10 -11.09
N VAL A 206 13.93 -4.22 -11.32
CA VAL A 206 13.77 -2.76 -11.15
C VAL A 206 12.80 -2.20 -12.20
N ALA A 207 12.87 -2.69 -13.45
CA ALA A 207 12.02 -2.19 -14.52
C ALA A 207 10.53 -2.54 -14.33
N TRP A 208 10.22 -3.76 -13.88
CA TRP A 208 8.84 -4.27 -13.89
C TRP A 208 8.18 -4.43 -12.53
N LEU A 209 8.92 -4.40 -11.42
CA LEU A 209 8.31 -4.40 -10.08
C LEU A 209 7.28 -3.28 -9.88
N PRO A 210 7.52 -2.00 -10.25
CA PRO A 210 6.50 -0.96 -10.07
C PRO A 210 5.23 -1.20 -10.90
N VAL A 211 5.35 -1.80 -12.09
CA VAL A 211 4.19 -2.17 -12.94
C VAL A 211 3.37 -3.29 -12.29
N PHE A 212 4.06 -4.32 -11.80
CA PHE A 212 3.43 -5.42 -11.07
C PHE A 212 2.78 -4.94 -9.78
N ALA A 213 3.45 -4.08 -9.01
CA ALA A 213 2.92 -3.53 -7.77
C ALA A 213 1.62 -2.75 -8.00
N ALA A 214 1.60 -1.89 -9.02
CA ALA A 214 0.39 -1.21 -9.43
C ALA A 214 -0.75 -2.17 -9.80
N ALA A 215 -0.45 -3.27 -10.51
CA ALA A 215 -1.44 -4.28 -10.86
C ALA A 215 -2.03 -5.01 -9.64
N VAL A 216 -1.21 -5.24 -8.61
CA VAL A 216 -1.67 -5.83 -7.34
C VAL A 216 -2.53 -4.83 -6.58
N ALA A 217 -2.06 -3.59 -6.42
CA ALA A 217 -2.79 -2.54 -5.70
C ALA A 217 -4.13 -2.18 -6.36
N SER A 218 -4.22 -2.27 -7.68
CA SER A 218 -5.48 -2.09 -8.42
C SER A 218 -6.40 -3.30 -8.43
N GLY A 219 -5.92 -4.47 -7.96
CA GLY A 219 -6.65 -5.74 -8.01
C GLY A 219 -6.73 -6.37 -9.40
N ASN A 220 -5.86 -6.00 -10.34
CA ASN A 220 -5.74 -6.64 -11.65
C ASN A 220 -4.96 -7.97 -11.59
N THR A 221 -4.15 -8.16 -10.55
CA THR A 221 -3.45 -9.43 -10.28
C THR A 221 -3.30 -9.63 -8.76
N SER A 222 -2.79 -10.77 -8.34
CA SER A 222 -2.46 -11.04 -6.94
C SER A 222 -0.95 -11.09 -6.72
N PHE A 223 -0.50 -10.85 -5.49
CA PHE A 223 0.91 -10.96 -5.12
C PHE A 223 1.47 -12.36 -5.46
N GLU A 224 0.67 -13.39 -5.23
CA GLU A 224 1.00 -14.81 -5.46
C GLU A 224 1.17 -15.17 -6.93
N ALA A 225 0.75 -14.31 -7.87
CA ALA A 225 0.99 -14.53 -9.29
C ALA A 225 2.49 -14.51 -9.65
N VAL A 226 3.31 -13.82 -8.85
CA VAL A 226 4.77 -13.69 -9.08
C VAL A 226 5.57 -14.12 -7.86
N PHE A 227 5.10 -13.85 -6.64
CA PHE A 227 5.87 -14.05 -5.43
C PHE A 227 5.19 -15.02 -4.47
N ASP A 228 5.94 -16.02 -4.03
CA ASP A 228 5.52 -16.88 -2.93
C ASP A 228 5.55 -16.08 -1.62
N ARG A 229 4.72 -16.45 -0.64
CA ARG A 229 4.72 -15.86 0.72
C ARG A 229 5.92 -16.33 1.57
N LYS A 230 7.12 -16.29 1.00
CA LYS A 230 8.36 -16.66 1.70
C LYS A 230 8.73 -15.61 2.74
N PRO A 231 9.14 -16.01 3.95
CA PRO A 231 9.73 -15.10 4.92
C PRO A 231 10.88 -14.30 4.29
N GLY A 232 10.90 -12.99 4.50
CA GLY A 232 11.93 -12.10 3.95
C GLY A 232 11.75 -11.67 2.49
N ALA A 233 10.73 -12.14 1.76
CA ALA A 233 10.47 -11.68 0.39
C ALA A 233 10.31 -10.15 0.31
N VAL A 234 9.55 -9.58 1.26
CA VAL A 234 9.30 -8.13 1.33
C VAL A 234 10.59 -7.33 1.55
N PHE A 235 11.57 -7.87 2.27
CA PHE A 235 12.88 -7.20 2.43
C PHE A 235 13.57 -6.99 1.09
N PHE A 236 13.65 -8.04 0.26
CA PHE A 236 14.24 -7.92 -1.08
C PHE A 236 13.42 -7.04 -2.01
N LEU A 237 12.09 -7.05 -1.90
CA LEU A 237 11.24 -6.18 -2.70
C LEU A 237 11.42 -4.70 -2.33
N ARG A 238 11.63 -4.38 -1.05
CA ARG A 238 12.03 -3.03 -0.62
C ARG A 238 13.38 -2.63 -1.21
N GLN A 239 14.36 -3.53 -1.25
CA GLN A 239 15.64 -3.24 -1.92
C GLN A 239 15.47 -2.90 -3.41
N VAL A 240 14.58 -3.60 -4.12
CA VAL A 240 14.27 -3.28 -5.53
C VAL A 240 13.56 -1.94 -5.64
N ARG A 241 12.59 -1.64 -4.75
CA ARG A 241 11.89 -0.35 -4.71
C ARG A 241 12.83 0.82 -4.42
N ASP A 242 13.72 0.64 -3.45
CA ASP A 242 14.59 1.69 -2.92
C ASP A 242 15.85 1.90 -3.79
N PHE A 243 16.11 1.01 -4.75
CA PHE A 243 17.21 1.16 -5.72
C PHE A 243 17.11 2.45 -6.52
N ASP A 244 15.90 2.77 -7.01
CA ASP A 244 15.59 4.06 -7.59
C ASP A 244 14.14 4.45 -7.27
N SER A 245 13.98 5.23 -6.21
CA SER A 245 12.67 5.64 -5.72
C SER A 245 11.93 6.58 -6.68
N ARG A 246 12.65 7.33 -7.53
CA ARG A 246 12.05 8.23 -8.52
C ARG A 246 11.42 7.44 -9.66
N TRP A 247 12.18 6.51 -10.24
CA TRP A 247 11.72 5.57 -11.24
C TRP A 247 10.55 4.74 -10.72
N PHE A 248 10.72 4.14 -9.54
CA PHE A 248 9.67 3.30 -8.95
C PHE A 248 8.37 4.08 -8.77
N LYS A 249 8.43 5.28 -8.16
CA LYS A 249 7.28 6.16 -7.98
C LYS A 249 6.60 6.49 -9.31
N ALA A 250 7.36 6.96 -10.30
CA ALA A 250 6.82 7.42 -11.57
C ALA A 250 6.09 6.28 -12.32
N ILE A 251 6.73 5.12 -12.42
CA ILE A 251 6.16 3.96 -13.12
C ILE A 251 4.99 3.36 -12.35
N PHE A 252 5.05 3.31 -11.01
CA PHE A 252 3.94 2.84 -10.19
C PHE A 252 2.70 3.71 -10.38
N GLN A 253 2.83 5.03 -10.24
CA GLN A 253 1.72 5.97 -10.40
C GLN A 253 1.12 5.90 -11.81
N CYS A 254 1.97 5.91 -12.83
CA CYS A 254 1.53 5.80 -14.22
C CYS A 254 0.76 4.49 -14.46
N SER A 255 1.32 3.35 -14.03
CA SER A 255 0.70 2.03 -14.20
C SER A 255 -0.63 1.93 -13.48
N LEU A 256 -0.69 2.40 -12.22
CA LEU A 256 -1.88 2.27 -11.38
C LEU A 256 -3.05 3.04 -11.99
N LEU A 257 -2.81 4.28 -12.43
CA LEU A 257 -3.84 5.12 -13.02
C LEU A 257 -4.28 4.59 -14.41
N ARG A 258 -3.36 4.02 -15.19
CA ARG A 258 -3.72 3.30 -16.43
C ARG A 258 -4.58 2.06 -16.16
N TYR A 259 -4.31 1.28 -15.11
CA TYR A 259 -5.16 0.16 -14.72
C TYR A 259 -6.57 0.58 -14.32
N PHE A 260 -6.72 1.74 -13.66
CA PHE A 260 -8.04 2.27 -13.34
C PHE A 260 -8.80 2.76 -14.56
N ALA A 261 -8.12 3.38 -15.52
CA ALA A 261 -8.74 3.88 -16.75
C ALA A 261 -9.23 2.76 -17.70
N GLN A 262 -8.77 1.52 -17.51
CA GLN A 262 -9.19 0.35 -18.27
C GLN A 262 -10.42 -0.38 -17.68
N LYS A 263 -10.86 -0.01 -16.48
CA LYS A 263 -12.04 -0.58 -15.80
C LYS A 263 -13.29 0.25 -16.10
#